data_AF-A0A9D5LIR0-F1
#
_entry.id   AF-A0A9D5LIR0-F1
#
_cell.length_a   1.000
_cell.length_b   1.000
_cell.length_c   1.000
_cell.angle_alpha   90.00
_cell.angle_beta   90.00
_cell.angle_gamma   90.00
#
_symmetry.space_group_name_H-M   'P 1'
#
loop_
_entity.id
_entity.type
_entity.pdbx_description
1 polymer ?
#
loop_
_entity_poly.entity_id
_entity_poly.type
_entity_poly.pdbx_seq_one_letter_code
_entity_poly.pdbx_strand_id
1 'polypeptide(L)'
;MTEELRIAMIAINKWMFHGWNYKVVPMTFTTPGGVSVTPYVPEFLKEVKWTCHISHMLEKWNHATRSQDPDTYMTKFYAELDNNNRRLLLEWVIQNYNGEKSLF
;
A
#
# COMPACT_ATOMS: atom_id res chain seq x y z
N MET A 1 -11.23 22.40 16.77
CA MET A 1 -10.76 21.05 16.43
C MET A 1 -9.57 20.75 17.33
N THR A 2 -9.55 19.59 18.01
CA THR A 2 -8.37 19.19 18.80
C THR A 2 -7.26 18.72 17.88
N GLU A 3 -6.02 18.70 18.37
CA GLU A 3 -4.88 18.29 17.57
C GLU A 3 -4.94 16.81 17.19
N GLU A 4 -5.44 15.96 18.10
CA GLU A 4 -5.66 14.54 17.86
C GLU A 4 -6.68 14.32 16.74
N LEU A 5 -7.76 15.12 16.73
CA LEU A 5 -8.77 15.06 15.68
C LEU A 5 -8.21 15.49 14.33
N ARG A 6 -7.36 16.52 14.30
CA ARG A 6 -6.67 16.98 13.08
C ARG A 6 -5.75 15.90 12.52
N ILE A 7 -4.95 15.24 13.37
CA ILE A 7 -4.06 14.15 12.97
C ILE A 7 -4.85 12.97 12.40
N ALA A 8 -5.96 12.60 13.05
CA ALA A 8 -6.83 11.52 12.57
C ALA A 8 -7.43 11.83 11.20
N MET A 9 -7.91 13.06 10.99
CA MET A 9 -8.45 13.49 9.68
C MET A 9 -7.40 13.43 8.57
N ILE A 10 -6.19 13.93 8.82
CA ILE A 10 -5.09 13.87 7.85
C ILE A 10 -4.73 12.42 7.51
N ALA A 11 -4.66 11.53 8.51
CA ALA A 11 -4.34 10.12 8.30
C ALA A 11 -5.41 9.41 7.43
N ILE A 12 -6.71 9.67 7.71
CA ILE A 12 -7.82 9.14 6.91
C ILE A 12 -7.76 9.67 5.47
N ASN A 13 -7.52 10.97 5.29
CA ASN A 13 -7.45 11.59 3.96
C ASN A 13 -6.28 11.02 3.13
N LYS A 14 -5.09 10.89 3.74
CA LYS A 14 -3.93 10.26 3.13
C LYS A 14 -4.22 8.82 2.72
N TRP A 15 -4.85 8.03 3.58
CA TRP A 15 -5.24 6.65 3.27
C TRP A 15 -6.20 6.55 2.08
N MET A 16 -7.30 7.32 2.13
CA MET A 16 -8.34 7.30 1.09
C MET A 16 -7.78 7.74 -0.27
N PHE A 17 -7.08 8.87 -0.31
CA PHE A 17 -6.56 9.40 -1.56
C PHE A 17 -5.47 8.50 -2.13
N HIS A 18 -4.58 7.96 -1.28
CA HIS A 18 -3.60 6.96 -1.69
C HIS A 18 -4.28 5.74 -2.31
N GLY A 19 -5.37 5.23 -1.69
CA GLY A 19 -6.09 4.08 -2.20
C GLY A 19 -6.69 4.25 -3.58
N TRP A 20 -6.96 5.50 -3.99
CA TRP A 20 -7.44 5.82 -5.33
C TRP A 20 -6.34 6.18 -6.33
N ASN A 21 -5.15 6.58 -5.88
CA ASN A 21 -4.14 7.23 -6.73
C ASN A 21 -2.70 6.76 -6.46
N TYR A 22 -2.49 5.52 -6.00
CA TYR A 22 -1.15 4.97 -5.87
C TYR A 22 -0.49 4.82 -7.26
N LYS A 23 0.80 5.13 -7.34
CA LYS A 23 1.57 4.94 -8.58
C LYS A 23 1.83 3.45 -8.80
N VAL A 24 1.86 3.06 -10.07
CA VAL A 24 2.28 1.71 -10.49
C VAL A 24 3.66 1.83 -11.13
N VAL A 25 4.62 1.05 -10.63
CA VAL A 25 6.03 1.11 -11.02
C VAL A 25 6.58 -0.29 -11.31
N PRO A 26 7.60 -0.42 -12.17
CA PRO A 26 8.27 -1.70 -12.35
C PRO A 26 9.12 -2.05 -11.11
N MET A 27 9.07 -3.32 -10.71
CA MET A 27 9.88 -3.88 -9.63
C MET A 27 10.52 -5.20 -10.06
N THR A 28 11.85 -5.24 -10.09
CA THR A 28 12.60 -6.48 -10.37
C THR A 28 12.91 -7.23 -9.08
N PHE A 29 12.62 -8.53 -9.04
CA PHE A 29 13.01 -9.40 -7.94
C PHE A 29 13.20 -10.85 -8.42
N THR A 30 13.96 -11.62 -7.64
CA THR A 30 14.13 -13.05 -7.88
C THR A 30 13.08 -13.82 -7.09
N THR A 31 12.30 -14.65 -7.77
CA THR A 31 11.34 -15.56 -7.13
C THR A 31 12.06 -16.60 -6.27
N PRO A 32 11.37 -17.26 -5.32
CA PRO A 32 11.96 -18.35 -4.54
C PRO A 32 12.53 -19.50 -5.38
N GLY A 33 12.05 -19.68 -6.63
CA GLY A 33 12.56 -20.66 -7.59
C GLY A 33 13.78 -20.21 -8.40
N GLY A 34 14.37 -19.05 -8.09
CA GLY A 34 15.58 -18.53 -8.76
C GLY A 34 15.32 -17.77 -10.07
N VAL A 35 14.06 -17.58 -10.47
CA VAL A 35 13.71 -16.86 -11.70
C VAL A 35 13.60 -15.36 -11.41
N SER A 36 14.29 -14.53 -12.19
CA SER A 36 14.16 -13.06 -12.14
C SER A 36 12.92 -12.61 -12.93
N VAL A 37 12.11 -11.75 -12.32
CA VAL A 37 10.88 -11.21 -12.92
C VAL A 37 10.76 -9.70 -12.66
N THR A 38 10.05 -8.99 -13.53
CA THR A 38 9.84 -7.52 -13.41
C THR A 38 8.37 -7.15 -13.63
N PRO A 39 7.45 -7.46 -12.69
CA PRO A 39 6.07 -6.99 -12.79
C PRO A 39 5.92 -5.49 -12.52
N TYR A 40 4.80 -4.93 -12.99
CA TYR A 40 4.31 -3.60 -12.62
C TYR A 40 3.43 -3.73 -11.38
N VAL A 41 3.79 -2.99 -10.33
CA VAL A 41 3.22 -3.14 -8.99
C VAL A 41 2.95 -1.76 -8.38
N PRO A 42 2.02 -1.63 -7.42
CA PRO A 42 1.93 -0.42 -6.63
C PRO A 42 3.27 -0.05 -5.99
N GLU A 43 3.63 1.24 -6.01
CA GLU A 43 4.90 1.77 -5.51
C GLU A 43 5.18 1.35 -4.06
N PHE A 44 4.15 1.32 -3.20
CA PHE A 44 4.30 0.88 -1.82
C PHE A 44 4.74 -0.60 -1.71
N LEU A 45 4.40 -1.48 -2.66
CA LEU A 45 4.90 -2.85 -2.64
C LEU A 45 6.41 -2.91 -2.82
N LYS A 46 6.97 -1.97 -3.59
CA LYS A 46 8.41 -1.88 -3.84
C LYS A 46 9.16 -1.19 -2.70
N GLU A 47 8.58 -0.15 -2.11
CA GLU A 47 9.30 0.74 -1.20
C GLU A 47 9.13 0.41 0.28
N VAL A 48 8.00 -0.18 0.67
CA VAL A 48 7.79 -0.60 2.06
C VAL A 48 8.77 -1.72 2.39
N LYS A 49 9.44 -1.61 3.53
CA LYS A 49 10.38 -2.62 4.03
C LYS A 49 9.61 -3.76 4.71
N TRP A 50 8.91 -4.57 3.92
CA TRP A 50 8.10 -5.69 4.39
C TRP A 50 8.90 -6.67 5.25
N THR A 51 8.22 -7.34 6.17
CA THR A 51 8.83 -8.35 7.05
C THR A 51 9.03 -9.70 6.37
N CYS A 52 8.58 -9.86 5.12
CA CYS A 52 8.69 -11.09 4.36
C CYS A 52 9.14 -10.82 2.92
N HIS A 53 9.42 -11.90 2.19
CA HIS A 53 9.83 -11.82 0.80
C HIS A 53 8.73 -11.20 -0.08
N ILE A 54 9.11 -10.39 -1.06
CA ILE A 54 8.17 -9.65 -1.91
C ILE A 54 7.14 -10.54 -2.62
N SER A 55 7.50 -11.78 -2.95
CA SER A 55 6.56 -12.73 -3.57
C SER A 55 5.30 -12.95 -2.73
N HIS A 56 5.40 -12.99 -1.39
CA HIS A 56 4.24 -13.14 -0.51
C HIS A 56 3.36 -11.88 -0.51
N MET A 57 3.97 -10.70 -0.61
CA MET A 57 3.24 -9.44 -0.71
C MET A 57 2.50 -9.33 -2.04
N LEU A 58 3.11 -9.80 -3.12
CA LEU A 58 2.48 -9.87 -4.44
C LEU A 58 1.32 -10.85 -4.47
N GLU A 59 1.43 -12.00 -3.81
CA GLU A 59 0.33 -12.94 -3.68
C GLU A 59 -0.87 -12.30 -2.96
N LYS A 60 -0.63 -11.60 -1.85
CA LYS A 60 -1.66 -10.86 -1.11
C LYS A 60 -2.28 -9.75 -1.95
N TRP A 61 -1.47 -9.02 -2.71
CA TRP A 61 -1.96 -7.99 -3.64
C TRP A 61 -2.83 -8.59 -4.74
N ASN A 62 -2.40 -9.69 -5.36
CA ASN A 62 -3.17 -10.39 -6.38
C ASN A 62 -4.48 -10.94 -5.81
N HIS A 63 -4.48 -11.43 -4.56
CA HIS A 63 -5.70 -11.84 -3.88
C HIS A 63 -6.66 -10.66 -3.66
N ALA A 64 -6.14 -9.52 -3.17
CA ALA A 64 -6.92 -8.31 -2.95
C ALA A 64 -7.53 -7.72 -4.23
N THR A 65 -6.83 -7.87 -5.36
CA THR A 65 -7.28 -7.36 -6.67
C THR A 65 -8.14 -8.34 -7.47
N ARG A 66 -8.31 -9.58 -6.97
CA ARG A 66 -9.05 -10.64 -7.66
C ARG A 66 -10.49 -10.28 -7.99
N SER A 67 -11.14 -9.45 -7.17
CA SER A 67 -12.53 -9.04 -7.40
C SER A 67 -12.71 -8.04 -8.53
N GLN A 68 -11.62 -7.51 -9.10
CA GLN A 68 -11.65 -6.51 -10.17
C GLN A 68 -12.41 -5.21 -9.82
N ASP A 69 -12.41 -4.87 -8.53
CA ASP A 69 -13.06 -3.68 -7.97
C ASP A 69 -12.00 -2.75 -7.34
N PRO A 70 -11.47 -1.79 -8.12
CA PRO A 70 -10.35 -0.93 -7.71
C PRO A 70 -10.58 -0.16 -6.42
N ASP A 71 -11.83 0.22 -6.14
CA ASP A 71 -12.19 1.00 -4.94
C ASP A 71 -11.97 0.20 -3.65
N THR A 72 -11.85 -1.13 -3.76
CA THR A 72 -11.69 -2.02 -2.60
C THR A 72 -10.29 -2.58 -2.44
N TYR A 73 -9.39 -2.40 -3.42
CA TYR A 73 -8.09 -3.09 -3.45
C TYR A 73 -7.23 -2.79 -2.23
N MET A 74 -7.06 -1.53 -1.85
CA MET A 74 -6.23 -1.19 -0.68
C MET A 74 -6.81 -1.72 0.62
N THR A 75 -8.13 -1.61 0.80
CA THR A 75 -8.81 -2.12 2.00
C THR A 75 -8.66 -3.64 2.10
N LYS A 76 -8.84 -4.37 0.99
CA LYS A 76 -8.65 -5.82 0.93
C LYS A 76 -7.18 -6.21 1.16
N PHE A 77 -6.24 -5.51 0.55
CA PHE A 77 -4.81 -5.74 0.76
C PHE A 77 -4.42 -5.52 2.22
N TYR A 78 -4.88 -4.43 2.83
CA TYR A 78 -4.64 -4.15 4.25
C TYR A 78 -5.20 -5.26 5.17
N ALA A 79 -6.37 -5.81 4.83
CA ALA A 79 -6.97 -6.91 5.57
C ALA A 79 -6.10 -8.20 5.52
N GLU A 80 -5.41 -8.46 4.41
CA GLU A 80 -4.48 -9.59 4.24
C GLU A 80 -3.19 -9.48 5.07
N LEU A 81 -2.81 -8.28 5.49
CA LEU A 81 -1.56 -8.05 6.21
C LEU A 81 -1.66 -8.43 7.69
N ASP A 82 -0.55 -8.92 8.24
CA ASP A 82 -0.36 -9.02 9.69
C ASP A 82 -0.16 -7.63 10.33
N ASN A 83 -0.18 -7.57 11.66
CA ASN A 83 -0.09 -6.30 12.40
C ASN A 83 1.19 -5.51 12.11
N ASN A 84 2.32 -6.17 11.88
CA ASN A 84 3.60 -5.48 11.63
C ASN A 84 3.61 -4.87 10.22
N ASN A 85 3.18 -5.63 9.21
CA ASN A 85 3.10 -5.15 7.84
C ASN A 85 2.02 -4.08 7.65
N ARG A 86 0.90 -4.15 8.39
CA ARG A 86 -0.09 -3.06 8.46
C ARG A 86 0.53 -1.76 8.95
N ARG A 87 1.28 -1.82 10.04
CA ARG A 87 1.97 -0.66 10.62
C ARG A 87 2.96 -0.05 9.62
N LEU A 88 3.79 -0.88 9.00
CA LEU A 88 4.79 -0.43 8.02
C LEU A 88 4.15 0.27 6.81
N LEU A 89 3.04 -0.28 6.30
CA LEU A 89 2.30 0.36 5.21
C LEU A 89 1.76 1.74 5.62
N LEU A 90 1.13 1.84 6.80
CA LEU A 90 0.58 3.11 7.28
C LEU A 90 1.67 4.16 7.52
N GLU A 91 2.80 3.78 8.12
CA GLU A 91 3.95 4.67 8.32
C GLU A 91 4.49 5.17 6.97
N TRP A 92 4.60 4.29 5.97
CA TRP A 92 5.04 4.67 4.63
C TRP A 92 4.04 5.61 3.96
N VAL A 93 2.73 5.34 4.01
CA VAL A 93 1.69 6.21 3.43
C VAL A 93 1.73 7.60 4.06
N ILE A 94 1.87 7.70 5.38
CA ILE A 94 1.94 8.99 6.09
C ILE A 94 3.15 9.81 5.64
N GLN A 95 4.30 9.16 5.41
CA GLN A 95 5.55 9.84 5.05
C GLN A 95 5.62 10.23 3.56
N ASN A 96 5.09 9.38 2.68
CA ASN A 96 5.31 9.49 1.24
C ASN A 96 4.09 10.03 0.49
N TYR A 97 2.91 10.04 1.13
CA TYR A 97 1.69 10.57 0.54
C TYR A 97 1.30 11.90 1.18
N ASN A 98 1.69 13.00 0.51
CA ASN A 98 1.35 14.37 0.91
C ASN A 98 0.29 15.01 -0.01
N GLY A 99 -0.23 14.24 -0.97
CA GLY A 99 -1.31 14.67 -1.85
C GLY A 99 -2.65 14.66 -1.13
N GLU A 100 -2.83 15.52 -0.12
CA GLU A 100 -4.19 15.91 0.22
C GLU A 100 -4.75 16.73 -0.94
N LYS A 101 -5.95 16.39 -1.39
CA LYS A 101 -6.81 17.42 -1.98
C LYS A 101 -7.03 18.43 -0.86
N SER A 102 -6.67 19.71 -1.08
CA SER A 102 -6.86 20.73 -0.06
C SER A 102 -8.29 20.63 0.48
N LEU A 103 -8.43 20.42 1.79
CA LEU A 103 -9.74 20.38 2.44
C LEU A 103 -10.40 21.77 2.48
N PHE A 104 -9.68 22.81 2.02
CA PHE A 104 -10.06 24.22 1.97
C PHE A 104 -9.62 24.90 0.67
#